data_AF-Q8FQC1-F1
#
_entry.id   AF-Q8FQC1-F1
#
_cell.length_a   1.000
_cell.length_b   1.000
_cell.length_c   1.000
_cell.angle_alpha   90.00
_cell.angle_beta   90.00
_cell.angle_gamma   90.00
#
_symmetry.space_group_name_H-M   'P 1'
#
loop_
_entity.id
_entity.type
_entity.pdbx_description
1 polymer ?
#
loop_
_entity_poly.entity_id
_entity_poly.type
_entity_poly.pdbx_seq_one_letter_code
_entity_poly.pdbx_strand_id
1 'polypeptide(L)'
;MVSRSTKDFVLRREERRVIDEEKRQAALDAMGVLDTPPDERVERVVRLAQDLFRVPMVSVSLIDRDRQWRKAQIGLGGKRSPTAGFLL
;
A
#
# COMPACT_ATOMS: atom_id res chain seq x y z
N MET A 1 36.23 -22.68 -15.36
CA MET A 1 35.15 -22.63 -14.34
C MET A 1 34.58 -21.22 -14.37
N VAL A 2 33.50 -20.98 -15.12
CA VAL A 2 32.95 -19.63 -15.30
C VAL A 2 32.37 -19.17 -13.96
N SER A 3 33.01 -18.17 -13.37
CA SER A 3 32.53 -17.46 -12.18
C SER A 3 31.19 -16.84 -12.52
N ARG A 4 30.10 -17.46 -12.07
CA ARG A 4 28.76 -16.88 -12.15
C ARG A 4 28.72 -15.73 -11.15
N SER A 5 28.84 -14.52 -11.68
CA SER A 5 28.74 -13.28 -10.92
C SER A 5 27.37 -13.20 -10.27
N THR A 6 27.31 -12.79 -9.00
CA THR A 6 26.09 -12.58 -8.19
C THR A 6 25.01 -11.73 -8.88
N LYS A 7 25.37 -10.99 -9.95
CA LYS A 7 24.45 -10.30 -10.84
C LYS A 7 23.43 -11.23 -11.53
N ASP A 8 23.82 -12.46 -11.89
CA ASP A 8 22.92 -13.40 -12.57
C ASP A 8 21.76 -13.88 -11.68
N PHE A 9 21.96 -13.87 -10.35
CA PHE A 9 20.94 -14.30 -9.38
C PHE A 9 19.88 -13.21 -9.14
N VAL A 10 20.29 -11.95 -9.12
CA VAL A 10 19.38 -10.80 -8.93
C VAL A 10 18.57 -10.54 -10.21
N LEU A 11 19.19 -10.69 -11.39
CA LEU A 11 18.53 -10.42 -12.68
C LEU A 11 17.48 -11.47 -13.07
N ARG A 12 17.47 -12.66 -12.44
CA ARG A 12 16.42 -13.68 -12.68
C ARG A 12 15.09 -13.35 -11.99
N ARG A 13 15.07 -12.39 -11.05
CA ARG A 13 13.83 -11.91 -10.39
C ARG A 13 13.09 -10.83 -11.18
N GLU A 14 13.68 -10.33 -12.26
CA GLU A 14 13.05 -9.39 -13.19
C GLU A 14 12.46 -10.10 -14.41
N GLU A 15 11.86 -11.28 -14.22
CA GLU A 15 10.71 -11.63 -15.04
C GLU A 15 9.66 -10.56 -14.73
N ARG A 16 9.55 -9.59 -15.63
CA ARG A 16 8.55 -8.53 -15.62
C ARG A 16 7.17 -9.17 -15.56
N ARG A 17 6.71 -9.49 -14.35
CA ARG A 17 5.41 -10.09 -14.10
C ARG A 17 4.41 -9.05 -14.57
N VAL A 18 3.77 -9.31 -15.70
CA VAL A 18 2.65 -8.49 -16.15
C VAL A 18 1.58 -8.64 -15.08
N ILE A 19 1.41 -7.60 -14.27
CA ILE A 19 0.34 -7.56 -13.26
C ILE A 19 -0.95 -7.31 -14.02
N ASP A 20 -1.89 -8.23 -13.87
CA ASP A 20 -3.25 -8.05 -14.36
C ASP A 20 -3.95 -7.04 -13.45
N GLU A 21 -4.01 -5.79 -13.92
CA GLU A 21 -4.54 -4.67 -13.14
C GLU A 21 -6.04 -4.83 -12.86
N GLU A 22 -6.81 -5.38 -13.80
CA GLU A 22 -8.24 -5.65 -13.61
C GLU A 22 -8.46 -6.67 -12.48
N LYS A 23 -7.70 -7.77 -12.49
CA LYS A 23 -7.75 -8.74 -11.39
C LYS A 23 -7.30 -8.15 -10.06
N ARG A 24 -6.29 -7.27 -10.07
CA ARG A 24 -5.82 -6.61 -8.84
C ARG A 24 -6.90 -5.67 -8.27
N GLN A 25 -7.60 -4.91 -9.12
CA GLN A 25 -8.70 -4.04 -8.70
C GLN A 25 -9.90 -4.84 -8.21
N ALA A 26 -10.30 -5.91 -8.91
CA ALA A 26 -11.38 -6.78 -8.45
C ALA A 26 -11.08 -7.41 -7.08
N ALA A 27 -9.83 -7.80 -6.83
CA ALA A 27 -9.41 -8.29 -5.50
C ALA A 27 -9.46 -7.18 -4.43
N LEU A 28 -9.11 -5.94 -4.78
CA LEU A 28 -9.22 -4.79 -3.87
C LEU A 28 -10.67 -4.48 -3.51
N ASP A 29 -11.57 -4.46 -4.49
CA ASP A 29 -13.00 -4.25 -4.30
C ASP A 29 -13.60 -5.35 -3.40
N ALA A 30 -13.24 -6.62 -3.65
CA ALA A 30 -13.72 -7.77 -2.87
C ALA A 30 -13.29 -7.74 -1.39
N MET A 31 -12.20 -7.03 -1.04
CA MET A 31 -11.79 -6.87 0.35
C MET A 31 -12.69 -5.90 1.14
N GLY A 32 -13.45 -5.02 0.47
CA GLY A 32 -14.34 -4.06 1.14
C GLY A 32 -13.62 -3.09 2.08
N VAL A 33 -12.34 -2.80 1.83
CA VAL A 33 -11.47 -1.99 2.71
C VAL A 33 -11.39 -0.52 2.33
N LEU A 34 -11.80 -0.16 1.12
CA LEU A 34 -11.88 1.22 0.63
C LEU A 34 -13.07 1.93 1.27
N ASP A 35 -12.99 3.26 1.44
CA ASP A 35 -14.10 4.08 1.94
C ASP A 35 -14.67 3.67 3.32
N THR A 36 -13.92 2.88 4.08
CA THR A 36 -14.30 2.41 5.42
C THR A 36 -13.66 3.25 6.54
N PRO A 37 -14.22 3.19 7.76
CA PRO A 37 -13.60 3.78 8.94
C PRO A 37 -12.14 3.31 9.18
N PRO A 38 -11.40 4.03 10.04
CA PRO A 38 -10.07 3.61 10.49
C PRO A 38 -10.06 2.16 10.99
N ASP A 39 -9.07 1.37 10.58
CA ASP A 39 -8.86 0.01 11.07
C ASP A 39 -7.71 -0.01 12.08
N GLU A 40 -8.00 -0.28 13.34
CA GLU A 40 -7.02 -0.26 14.42
C GLU A 40 -5.84 -1.22 14.18
N ARG A 41 -6.06 -2.34 13.47
CA ARG A 41 -5.00 -3.30 13.14
C ARG A 41 -3.97 -2.66 12.22
N VAL A 42 -4.42 -1.89 11.23
CA VAL A 42 -3.55 -1.16 10.29
C VAL A 42 -2.92 0.06 10.96
N GLU A 43 -3.66 0.75 11.82
CA GLU A 43 -3.16 1.89 12.60
C GLU A 43 -1.99 1.48 13.53
N ARG A 44 -2.03 0.28 14.11
CA ARG A 44 -0.89 -0.25 14.90
C ARG A 44 0.36 -0.47 14.05
N VAL A 45 0.21 -0.89 12.79
CA VAL A 45 1.35 -1.10 11.88
C VAL A 45 2.06 0.22 11.59
N VAL A 46 1.31 1.28 11.29
CA VAL A 46 1.93 2.60 11.00
C VAL A 46 2.60 3.21 12.23
N ARG A 47 2.03 3.02 13.44
CA ARG A 47 2.67 3.42 14.70
C ARG A 47 3.99 2.66 14.92
N LEU A 48 3.96 1.33 14.82
CA LEU A 48 5.16 0.51 15.01
C LEU A 48 6.25 0.87 14.00
N ALA A 49 5.90 1.06 12.73
CA ALA A 49 6.87 1.47 11.71
C ALA A 49 7.46 2.85 11.99
N GLN A 50 6.64 3.81 12.46
CA GLN A 50 7.12 5.13 12.82
C GLN A 50 8.16 5.06 13.95
N ASP A 51 7.84 4.32 15.00
CA ASP A 51 8.70 4.16 16.18
C ASP A 51 10.00 3.42 15.85
N LEU A 52 9.90 2.33 15.08
CA LEU A 52 11.03 1.48 14.73
C LEU A 52 12.04 2.19 13.82
N PHE A 53 11.53 2.89 12.80
CA PHE A 53 12.39 3.54 11.80
C PHE A 53 12.71 5.00 12.16
N ARG A 54 12.11 5.55 13.23
CA ARG A 54 12.29 6.94 13.69
C ARG A 54 12.07 7.96 12.57
N VAL A 55 11.04 7.74 11.77
CA VAL A 55 10.68 8.61 10.64
C VAL A 55 9.52 9.53 11.00
N PRO A 56 9.45 10.76 10.45
CA PRO A 56 8.38 11.69 10.77
C PRO A 56 7.04 11.28 10.15
N MET A 57 7.04 10.42 9.12
CA MET A 57 5.85 10.12 8.32
C MET A 57 5.82 8.64 7.93
N VAL A 58 4.63 8.04 8.05
CA VAL A 58 4.34 6.67 7.61
C VAL A 58 2.93 6.63 7.05
N SER A 59 2.70 5.85 5.99
CA SER A 59 1.34 5.56 5.54
C SER A 59 1.19 4.13 5.01
N VAL A 60 -0.02 3.62 5.11
CA VAL A 60 -0.50 2.48 4.32
C VAL A 60 -1.49 3.03 3.31
N SER A 61 -1.17 2.87 2.03
CA SER A 61 -1.97 3.36 0.92
C SER A 61 -2.40 2.21 0.02
N LEU A 62 -3.66 2.25 -0.42
CA LEU A 62 -4.26 1.32 -1.38
C LEU A 62 -4.46 2.08 -2.70
N ILE A 63 -4.06 1.46 -3.81
CA ILE A 63 -4.17 2.06 -5.14
C ILE A 63 -5.43 1.56 -5.81
N ASP A 64 -6.39 2.46 -5.97
CA ASP A 64 -7.70 2.19 -6.56
C ASP A 64 -7.88 3.06 -7.79
N ARG A 65 -7.80 2.46 -8.98
CA ARG A 65 -7.98 3.12 -10.27
C ARG A 65 -7.22 4.46 -10.35
N ASP A 66 -7.93 5.57 -10.39
CA ASP A 66 -7.43 6.94 -10.51
C ASP A 66 -7.20 7.64 -9.16
N ARG A 67 -7.33 6.93 -8.03
CA ARG A 67 -7.15 7.47 -6.68
C ARG A 67 -6.23 6.63 -5.80
N GLN A 68 -5.57 7.31 -4.86
CA GLN A 68 -4.82 6.69 -3.77
C GLN A 68 -5.62 6.83 -2.47
N TRP A 69 -6.05 5.70 -1.91
CA TRP A 69 -6.76 5.64 -0.64
C TRP A 69 -5.78 5.40 0.51
N ARG A 70 -5.70 6.35 1.45
CA ARG A 70 -4.86 6.20 2.65
C ARG A 70 -5.63 5.47 3.74
N LYS A 71 -5.30 4.20 3.98
CA LYS A 71 -5.96 3.37 5.00
C LYS A 71 -5.53 3.73 6.42
N ALA A 72 -4.25 4.07 6.61
CA ALA A 72 -3.69 4.60 7.85
C ALA A 72 -2.52 5.54 7.54
N GLN A 73 -2.29 6.55 8.38
CA GLN A 73 -1.17 7.48 8.22
C GLN A 73 -0.77 8.17 9.53
N ILE A 74 0.49 8.58 9.62
CA ILE A 74 1.01 9.48 10.64
C ILE A 74 1.90 10.52 9.96
N GLY A 75 1.84 11.77 10.43
CA GLY A 75 2.73 12.88 10.02
C GLY A 75 2.44 13.51 8.65
N LEU A 76 1.57 12.93 7.83
CA LEU A 76 1.22 13.40 6.49
C LEU A 76 -0.01 14.32 6.50
N GLY A 77 0.09 15.48 7.18
CA GLY A 77 -1.01 16.44 7.36
C GLY A 77 -1.98 16.55 6.16
N GLY A 78 -3.28 16.52 6.46
CA GLY A 78 -4.35 16.44 5.48
C GLY A 78 -5.40 15.42 5.93
N LYS A 79 -6.69 15.78 5.86
CA LYS A 79 -7.77 14.80 6.09
C LYS A 79 -7.50 13.57 5.21
N ARG A 80 -7.81 12.37 5.72
CA ARG A 80 -8.03 11.20 4.85
C ARG A 80 -8.92 11.72 3.73
N SER A 81 -8.53 11.53 2.46
CA SER A 81 -9.31 12.04 1.33
C SER A 81 -10.78 11.75 1.59
N PRO A 82 -11.70 12.73 1.44
CA PRO A 82 -13.05 12.59 1.96
C PRO A 82 -13.65 11.28 1.45
N THR A 83 -14.12 10.43 2.36
CA THR A 83 -15.07 9.38 2.03
C THR A 83 -16.27 10.10 1.41
N ALA A 84 -16.35 10.15 0.09
CA ALA A 84 -17.55 10.63 -0.57
C ALA A 84 -18.64 9.59 -0.30
N GLY A 85 -19.41 9.81 0.78
CA GLY A 85 -20.39 8.85 1.26
C GLY A 85 -20.97 9.15 2.63
N PHE A 86 -21.16 10.42 2.99
CA PHE A 86 -22.30 10.78 3.84
C PHE A 86 -23.23 11.60 2.95
N LEU A 87 -24.20 10.93 2.32
CA LEU A 87 -25.48 11.49 1.88
C LEU A 87 -26.34 10.30 1.38
N LEU A 88 -27.41 10.03 2.13
CA LEU A 88 -28.69 9.36 1.82
C LEU A 88 -28.68 8.13 0.89
#